data_AF-A0A8J8G273-F1
#
_entry.id   AF-A0A8J8G273-F1
#
_cell.length_a   1.000
_cell.length_b   1.000
_cell.length_c   1.000
_cell.angle_alpha   90.00
_cell.angle_beta   90.00
_cell.angle_gamma   90.00
#
_symmetry.space_group_name_H-M   'P 1'
#
loop_
_entity.id
_entity.type
_entity.pdbx_description
1 polymer ?
#
loop_
_entity_poly.entity_id
_entity_poly.type
_entity_poly.pdbx_seq_one_letter_code
_entity_poly.pdbx_strand_id
1 'polypeptide(L)'
;MLITIICISLNVSAVKPISPPEIELLVPDTGIVGDTQRIVDEFIRDAALCGIKIVPTYTTWGDAINRMLAGDFDILHFAGLVGAFEDSFTYIYETLCFHFVWNDFWNYTSMEFIDKIELMYSLYLGGFIDDAIEIFHEIELVIYEDQPFAPICYELRDDGQIYTRYLFINCDEAGPLGDATIRVALSYLIDRVLYIELYGDYSIGYPIAIDHLFEWSQYHDTSLPAIKHSIGKAASTLAKGGYLPAKV
;
A
#
# COMPACT_ATOMS: atom_id res chain seq x y z
N MET A 1 -49.44 -8.58 -38.35
CA MET A 1 -48.02 -8.88 -38.11
C MET A 1 -47.56 -7.92 -37.02
N LEU A 2 -47.38 -8.41 -35.79
CA LEU A 2 -47.02 -7.59 -34.63
C LEU A 2 -45.49 -7.64 -34.49
N ILE A 3 -44.82 -6.48 -34.50
CA ILE A 3 -43.39 -6.40 -34.23
C ILE A 3 -43.21 -6.18 -32.73
N THR A 4 -42.75 -7.20 -32.03
CA THR A 4 -42.32 -7.08 -30.63
C THR A 4 -40.95 -6.43 -30.61
N ILE A 5 -40.89 -5.17 -30.15
CA ILE A 5 -39.63 -4.49 -29.87
C ILE A 5 -39.18 -4.98 -28.48
N ILE A 6 -38.13 -5.80 -28.46
CA ILE A 6 -37.46 -6.20 -27.21
C ILE A 6 -36.53 -5.04 -26.84
N CYS A 7 -36.97 -4.19 -25.91
CA CYS A 7 -36.09 -3.24 -25.25
C CYS A 7 -35.17 -4.02 -24.29
N ILE A 8 -33.97 -4.37 -24.77
CA ILE A 8 -32.89 -4.81 -23.88
C ILE A 8 -32.43 -3.56 -23.16
N SER A 9 -32.86 -3.38 -21.92
CA SER A 9 -32.26 -2.45 -20.98
C SER A 9 -30.84 -2.93 -20.71
N LEU A 10 -29.88 -2.47 -21.52
CA LEU A 10 -28.47 -2.54 -21.14
C LEU A 10 -28.36 -1.74 -19.85
N ASN A 11 -28.09 -2.44 -18.76
CA ASN A 11 -27.71 -1.82 -17.50
C ASN A 11 -26.35 -1.18 -17.77
N VAL A 12 -26.34 0.03 -18.29
CA VAL A 12 -25.12 0.82 -18.49
C VAL A 12 -24.72 1.30 -17.11
N SER A 13 -24.19 0.37 -16.30
CA SER A 13 -23.38 0.72 -15.14
C SER A 13 -22.42 1.79 -15.61
N ALA A 14 -22.43 2.94 -14.92
CA ALA A 14 -21.71 4.15 -15.30
C ALA A 14 -20.34 3.78 -15.88
N VAL A 15 -20.12 4.11 -17.14
CA VAL A 15 -18.84 3.88 -17.82
C VAL A 15 -17.79 4.60 -16.98
N LYS A 16 -16.99 3.83 -16.22
CA LYS A 16 -15.87 4.36 -15.45
C LYS A 16 -15.00 5.19 -16.41
N PRO A 17 -14.39 6.30 -15.96
CA PRO A 17 -13.56 7.12 -16.81
C PRO A 17 -12.57 6.25 -17.60
N ILE A 18 -12.52 6.47 -18.92
CA ILE A 18 -11.81 5.62 -19.88
C ILE A 18 -10.30 5.56 -19.57
N SER A 19 -9.77 6.59 -18.93
CA SER A 19 -8.39 6.67 -18.44
C SER A 19 -8.38 6.69 -16.92
N PRO A 20 -7.44 5.96 -16.27
CA PRO A 20 -7.14 6.16 -14.86
C PRO A 20 -6.89 7.64 -14.54
N PRO A 21 -7.24 8.09 -13.33
CA PRO A 21 -6.94 9.45 -12.89
C PRO A 21 -5.44 9.73 -12.89
N GLU A 22 -5.08 11.00 -12.97
CA GLU A 22 -3.73 11.45 -12.62
C GLU A 22 -3.55 11.29 -11.11
N ILE A 23 -2.44 10.67 -10.71
CA ILE A 23 -2.12 10.33 -9.32
C ILE A 23 -0.84 11.05 -8.94
N GLU A 24 -0.87 11.80 -7.84
CA GLU A 24 0.33 12.38 -7.25
C GLU A 24 1.14 11.32 -6.47
N LEU A 25 2.45 11.29 -6.69
CA LEU A 25 3.40 10.60 -5.83
C LEU A 25 4.19 11.64 -5.04
N LEU A 26 3.86 11.80 -3.77
CA LEU A 26 4.57 12.68 -2.85
C LEU A 26 5.89 12.02 -2.42
N VAL A 27 7.00 12.68 -2.73
CA VAL A 27 8.36 12.19 -2.44
C VAL A 27 9.06 13.18 -1.51
N PRO A 28 9.14 12.89 -0.20
CA PRO A 28 9.91 13.73 0.72
C PRO A 28 11.40 13.62 0.41
N ASP A 29 12.10 14.75 0.53
CA ASP A 29 13.55 14.78 0.53
C ASP A 29 14.08 14.06 1.77
N THR A 30 14.68 12.90 1.56
CA THR A 30 15.27 12.06 2.60
C THR A 30 16.79 12.22 2.68
N GLY A 31 17.40 13.09 1.85
CA GLY A 31 18.85 13.24 1.72
C GLY A 31 19.53 12.14 0.88
N ILE A 32 18.81 11.08 0.48
CA ILE A 32 19.30 10.01 -0.39
C ILE A 32 18.69 10.19 -1.79
N VAL A 33 19.19 11.20 -2.50
CA VAL A 33 18.54 11.71 -3.72
C VAL A 33 18.65 10.75 -4.91
N GLY A 34 19.78 10.03 -5.04
CA GLY A 34 20.04 9.18 -6.22
C GLY A 34 19.18 7.92 -6.28
N ASP A 35 19.12 7.16 -5.19
CA ASP A 35 18.43 5.87 -5.14
C ASP A 35 16.90 6.04 -5.14
N THR A 36 16.41 7.05 -4.41
CA THR A 36 14.99 7.41 -4.38
C THR A 36 14.50 7.82 -5.77
N GLN A 37 15.29 8.61 -6.51
CA GLN A 37 14.95 9.03 -7.87
C GLN A 37 14.80 7.83 -8.81
N ARG A 38 15.75 6.88 -8.77
CA ARG A 38 15.71 5.69 -9.63
C ARG A 38 14.44 4.88 -9.39
N ILE A 39 14.07 4.67 -8.14
CA ILE A 39 12.84 3.97 -7.76
C ILE A 39 11.58 4.67 -8.28
N VAL A 40 11.52 5.98 -8.08
CA VAL A 40 10.38 6.80 -8.53
C VAL A 40 10.25 6.74 -10.05
N ASP A 41 11.36 6.83 -10.78
CA ASP A 41 11.38 6.76 -12.25
C ASP A 41 10.90 5.40 -12.76
N GLU A 42 11.35 4.30 -12.16
CA GLU A 42 10.95 2.94 -12.53
C GLU A 42 9.47 2.70 -12.25
N PHE A 43 8.97 3.14 -11.09
CA PHE A 43 7.55 3.04 -10.73
C PHE A 43 6.65 3.85 -11.67
N ILE A 44 7.03 5.10 -11.99
CA ILE A 44 6.29 5.95 -12.94
C ILE A 44 6.27 5.31 -14.33
N ARG A 45 7.41 4.81 -14.81
CA ARG A 45 7.51 4.14 -16.11
C ARG A 45 6.58 2.94 -16.18
N ASP A 46 6.60 2.09 -15.17
CA ASP A 46 5.80 0.86 -15.14
C ASP A 46 4.30 1.16 -15.01
N ALA A 47 3.93 2.20 -14.24
CA ALA A 47 2.56 2.72 -14.18
C ALA A 47 2.07 3.24 -15.54
N ALA A 48 2.92 3.97 -16.27
CA ALA A 48 2.59 4.48 -17.59
C ALA A 48 2.33 3.36 -18.60
N LEU A 49 3.05 2.23 -18.51
CA LEU A 49 2.81 1.04 -19.35
C LEU A 49 1.44 0.40 -19.07
N CYS A 50 0.88 0.62 -17.88
CA CYS A 50 -0.48 0.21 -17.51
C CYS A 50 -1.55 1.28 -17.81
N GLY A 51 -1.14 2.46 -18.29
CA GLY A 51 -2.00 3.60 -18.53
C GLY A 51 -2.36 4.41 -17.29
N ILE A 52 -1.64 4.21 -16.18
CA ILE A 52 -1.75 5.06 -14.99
C ILE A 52 -0.75 6.21 -15.14
N LYS A 53 -1.21 7.45 -14.95
CA LYS A 53 -0.35 8.63 -14.96
C LYS A 53 0.03 8.99 -13.52
N ILE A 54 1.29 8.77 -13.17
CA ILE A 54 1.86 9.18 -11.87
C ILE A 54 2.69 10.46 -12.07
N VAL A 55 2.46 11.45 -11.22
CA VAL A 55 3.19 12.72 -11.21
C VAL A 55 3.95 12.86 -9.90
N PRO A 56 5.30 12.83 -9.91
CA PRO A 56 6.07 12.97 -8.68
C PRO A 56 6.10 14.42 -8.21
N THR A 57 5.81 14.65 -6.93
CA THR A 57 5.97 15.93 -6.24
C THR A 57 7.05 15.78 -5.19
N TYR A 58 8.22 16.39 -5.44
CA TYR A 58 9.31 16.43 -4.47
C TYR A 58 9.07 17.55 -3.45
N THR A 59 9.22 17.24 -2.18
CA THR A 59 8.90 18.17 -1.09
C THR A 59 9.86 18.03 0.10
N THR A 60 9.80 18.97 1.04
CA THR A 60 10.55 18.81 2.30
C THR A 60 9.90 17.75 3.19
N TRP A 61 10.68 17.13 4.09
CA TRP A 61 10.12 16.19 5.07
C TRP A 61 8.95 16.81 5.87
N GLY A 62 9.12 18.05 6.37
CA GLY A 62 8.09 18.72 7.16
C GLY A 62 6.79 18.97 6.37
N ASP A 63 6.89 19.32 5.09
CA ASP A 63 5.72 19.51 4.24
C ASP A 63 5.03 18.18 3.90
N ALA A 64 5.81 17.11 3.64
CA ALA A 64 5.24 15.78 3.44
C ALA A 64 4.44 15.33 4.67
N ILE A 65 4.99 15.54 5.88
CA ILE A 65 4.32 15.28 7.15
C ILE A 65 3.01 16.08 7.27
N ASN A 66 3.03 17.37 6.99
CA ASN A 66 1.82 18.20 7.08
C ASN A 66 0.74 17.77 6.09
N ARG A 67 1.12 17.45 4.85
CA ARG A 67 0.21 16.96 3.81
C ARG A 67 -0.36 15.59 4.15
N MET A 68 0.49 14.70 4.65
CA MET A 68 0.11 13.39 5.15
C MET A 68 -0.92 13.50 6.28
N LEU A 69 -0.69 14.36 7.27
CA LEU A 69 -1.62 14.63 8.37
C LEU A 69 -2.94 15.25 7.91
N ALA A 70 -2.92 16.02 6.82
CA ALA A 70 -4.12 16.64 6.25
C ALA A 70 -4.88 15.72 5.28
N GLY A 71 -4.36 14.51 5.00
CA GLY A 71 -4.90 13.65 3.94
C GLY A 71 -4.74 14.24 2.53
N ASP A 72 -3.82 15.18 2.34
CA ASP A 72 -3.55 15.88 1.07
C ASP A 72 -2.41 15.21 0.29
N PHE A 73 -2.62 13.97 -0.12
CA PHE A 73 -1.72 13.19 -0.99
C PHE A 73 -2.51 12.06 -1.65
N ASP A 74 -2.05 11.54 -2.79
CA ASP A 74 -2.59 10.28 -3.33
C ASP A 74 -1.71 9.10 -2.93
N ILE A 75 -0.41 9.15 -3.27
CA ILE A 75 0.60 8.18 -2.82
C ILE A 75 1.72 8.94 -2.10
N LEU A 76 2.17 8.41 -0.96
CA LEU A 76 3.33 8.94 -0.24
C LEU A 76 4.43 7.88 -0.17
N HIS A 77 5.62 8.21 -0.66
CA HIS A 77 6.82 7.41 -0.48
C HIS A 77 7.49 7.74 0.87
N PHE A 78 7.44 6.82 1.83
CA PHE A 78 7.83 7.10 3.22
C PHE A 78 8.82 6.06 3.77
N ALA A 79 9.67 6.49 4.70
CA ALA A 79 10.39 5.59 5.61
C ALA A 79 9.89 5.80 7.03
N GLY A 80 9.32 4.75 7.62
CA GLY A 80 8.96 4.71 9.04
C GLY A 80 10.03 3.98 9.83
N LEU A 81 10.29 4.45 11.06
CA LEU A 81 11.15 3.73 11.99
C LEU A 81 10.46 2.45 12.45
N VAL A 82 11.16 1.30 12.35
CA VAL A 82 10.73 0.00 12.91
C VAL A 82 11.28 -0.20 14.33
N GLY A 83 12.25 0.64 14.71
CA GLY A 83 12.97 0.58 15.98
C GLY A 83 12.10 0.85 17.21
N ALA A 84 11.30 -0.16 17.60
CA ALA A 84 10.82 -0.43 18.95
C ALA A 84 9.99 -1.72 19.05
N PHE A 85 9.55 -2.32 17.94
CA PHE A 85 8.51 -3.37 18.01
C PHE A 85 9.14 -4.74 18.15
N GLU A 86 9.08 -5.28 19.37
CA GLU A 86 9.60 -6.61 19.71
C GLU A 86 8.84 -7.74 19.00
N ASP A 87 7.64 -7.47 18.47
CA ASP A 87 6.73 -8.45 17.86
C ASP A 87 5.75 -7.84 16.83
N SER A 88 5.09 -8.72 16.08
CA SER A 88 4.20 -8.33 14.98
C SER A 88 2.88 -7.69 15.40
N PHE A 89 2.35 -8.02 16.57
CA PHE A 89 1.11 -7.43 17.07
C PHE A 89 1.35 -5.98 17.45
N THR A 90 2.44 -5.72 18.17
CA THR A 90 2.85 -4.36 18.52
C THR A 90 3.10 -3.55 17.25
N TYR A 91 3.83 -4.08 16.27
CA TYR A 91 4.04 -3.39 14.98
C TYR A 91 2.72 -3.03 14.27
N ILE A 92 1.77 -3.97 14.14
CA ILE A 92 0.49 -3.69 13.45
C ILE A 92 -0.29 -2.64 14.22
N TYR A 93 -0.38 -2.77 15.54
CA TYR A 93 -1.04 -1.79 16.39
C TYR A 93 -0.38 -0.40 16.30
N GLU A 94 0.94 -0.34 16.31
CA GLU A 94 1.69 0.92 16.22
C GLU A 94 1.75 1.52 14.82
N THR A 95 1.55 0.72 13.78
CA THR A 95 1.53 1.23 12.40
C THR A 95 0.13 1.68 12.00
N LEU A 96 -0.90 0.93 12.45
CA LEU A 96 -2.28 1.09 11.96
C LEU A 96 -3.24 1.72 12.99
N CYS A 97 -2.97 1.59 14.30
CA CYS A 97 -3.81 2.17 15.37
C CYS A 97 -3.19 3.37 16.09
N PHE A 98 -1.89 3.64 15.93
CA PHE A 98 -1.20 4.56 16.83
C PHE A 98 -1.69 6.02 16.73
N HIS A 99 -2.52 6.36 17.71
CA HIS A 99 -3.05 7.68 18.03
C HIS A 99 -2.00 8.68 18.55
N PHE A 100 -0.72 8.30 18.71
CA PHE A 100 0.18 9.04 19.60
C PHE A 100 0.97 10.19 18.98
N VAL A 101 0.98 10.37 17.66
CA VAL A 101 1.60 11.56 17.02
C VAL A 101 0.83 12.05 15.76
N TRP A 102 -0.10 11.25 15.21
CA TRP A 102 -0.63 11.45 13.85
C TRP A 102 -2.14 11.15 13.75
N ASN A 103 -2.96 11.90 14.49
CA ASN A 103 -4.37 11.59 14.79
C ASN A 103 -5.32 11.34 13.61
N ASP A 104 -4.94 11.63 12.36
CA ASP A 104 -5.79 11.49 11.16
C ASP A 104 -5.10 10.67 10.04
N PHE A 105 -4.05 9.91 10.37
CA PHE A 105 -3.09 9.34 9.41
C PHE A 105 -3.70 8.32 8.41
N TRP A 106 -4.85 7.73 8.70
CA TRP A 106 -5.43 6.69 7.86
C TRP A 106 -6.87 6.99 7.45
N ASN A 107 -7.03 7.60 6.27
CA ASN A 107 -8.31 7.65 5.53
C ASN A 107 -8.85 6.28 5.09
N TYR A 108 -8.13 5.20 5.42
CA TYR A 108 -8.45 3.84 5.01
C TYR A 108 -9.19 3.02 6.09
N THR A 109 -9.14 3.43 7.35
CA THR A 109 -9.61 2.58 8.44
C THR A 109 -11.03 2.94 8.83
N SER A 110 -11.99 2.11 8.43
CA SER A 110 -13.29 2.11 9.09
C SER A 110 -13.09 1.90 10.60
N MET A 111 -13.97 2.47 11.42
CA MET A 111 -13.95 2.24 12.87
C MET A 111 -13.93 0.75 13.22
N GLU A 112 -14.61 -0.08 12.42
CA GLU A 112 -14.62 -1.54 12.58
C GLU A 112 -13.23 -2.18 12.41
N PHE A 113 -12.42 -1.70 11.47
CA PHE A 113 -11.06 -2.22 11.28
C PHE A 113 -10.13 -1.80 12.43
N ILE A 114 -10.28 -0.57 12.93
CA ILE A 114 -9.56 -0.10 14.14
C ILE A 114 -9.95 -0.96 15.34
N ASP A 115 -11.24 -1.18 15.57
CA ASP A 115 -11.75 -2.01 16.66
C ASP A 115 -11.16 -3.43 16.61
N LYS A 116 -10.98 -4.01 15.41
CA LYS A 116 -10.31 -5.31 15.24
C LYS A 116 -8.84 -5.30 15.65
N ILE A 117 -8.08 -4.28 15.25
CA ILE A 117 -6.66 -4.17 15.63
C ILE A 117 -6.52 -3.94 17.14
N GLU A 118 -7.37 -3.09 17.74
CA GLU A 118 -7.39 -2.89 19.20
C GLU A 118 -7.74 -4.17 19.96
N LEU A 119 -8.71 -4.95 19.44
CA LEU A 119 -9.07 -6.26 20.00
C LEU A 119 -7.91 -7.26 19.91
N MET A 120 -7.27 -7.38 18.74
CA MET A 120 -6.09 -8.21 18.52
C MET A 120 -5.00 -7.89 19.55
N TYR A 121 -4.67 -6.60 19.70
CA TYR A 121 -3.62 -6.17 20.62
C TYR A 121 -3.99 -6.41 22.09
N SER A 122 -5.26 -6.20 22.46
CA SER A 122 -5.77 -6.49 23.80
C SER A 122 -5.67 -7.98 24.15
N LEU A 123 -5.98 -8.87 23.21
CA LEU A 123 -5.85 -10.32 23.38
C LEU A 123 -4.37 -10.73 23.54
N TYR A 124 -3.49 -10.15 22.72
CA TYR A 124 -2.04 -10.35 22.82
C TYR A 124 -1.52 -9.96 24.22
N LEU A 125 -1.86 -8.77 24.73
CA LEU A 125 -1.47 -8.32 26.07
C LEU A 125 -2.09 -9.16 27.19
N GLY A 126 -3.26 -9.75 26.95
CA GLY A 126 -3.94 -10.69 27.87
C GLY A 126 -3.36 -12.10 27.88
N GLY A 127 -2.42 -12.43 26.98
CA GLY A 127 -1.85 -13.76 26.83
C GLY A 127 -2.71 -14.75 26.03
N PHE A 128 -3.75 -14.27 25.35
CA PHE A 128 -4.62 -15.05 24.46
C PHE A 128 -4.02 -15.09 23.04
N ILE A 129 -2.84 -15.71 22.92
CA ILE A 129 -2.03 -15.63 21.69
C ILE A 129 -2.74 -16.26 20.49
N ASP A 130 -3.37 -17.43 20.64
CA ASP A 130 -4.05 -18.09 19.52
C ASP A 130 -5.22 -17.25 18.99
N ASP A 131 -6.03 -16.67 19.87
CA ASP A 131 -7.13 -15.77 19.48
C ASP A 131 -6.58 -14.49 18.81
N ALA A 132 -5.46 -13.95 19.29
CA ALA A 132 -4.80 -12.81 18.66
C ALA A 132 -4.28 -13.14 17.25
N ILE A 133 -3.77 -14.35 17.02
CA ILE A 133 -3.32 -14.82 15.70
C ILE A 133 -4.51 -14.91 14.73
N GLU A 134 -5.66 -15.44 15.16
CA GLU A 134 -6.85 -15.52 14.31
C GLU A 134 -7.28 -14.13 13.83
N ILE A 135 -7.31 -13.14 14.73
CA ILE A 135 -7.65 -11.76 14.35
C ILE A 135 -6.55 -11.13 13.49
N PHE A 136 -5.28 -11.42 13.75
CA PHE A 136 -4.17 -10.98 12.90
C PHE A 136 -4.33 -11.45 11.46
N HIS A 137 -4.74 -12.70 11.23
CA HIS A 137 -5.02 -13.21 9.88
C HIS A 137 -6.20 -12.50 9.22
N GLU A 138 -7.25 -12.17 9.97
CA GLU A 138 -8.35 -11.35 9.44
C GLU A 138 -7.89 -9.95 9.03
N ILE A 139 -7.05 -9.32 9.85
CA ILE A 139 -6.47 -8.00 9.55
C ILE A 139 -5.58 -8.08 8.31
N GLU A 140 -4.74 -9.12 8.22
CA GLU A 140 -3.88 -9.35 7.07
C GLU A 140 -4.69 -9.52 5.78
N LEU A 141 -5.78 -10.28 5.82
CA LEU A 141 -6.66 -10.46 4.66
C LEU A 141 -7.25 -9.13 4.18
N VAL A 142 -7.73 -8.27 5.09
CA VAL A 142 -8.26 -6.95 4.73
C VAL A 142 -7.19 -6.09 4.06
N ILE A 143 -5.98 -6.02 4.64
CA ILE A 143 -4.89 -5.23 4.05
C ILE A 143 -4.47 -5.84 2.71
N TYR A 144 -4.51 -7.17 2.58
CA TYR A 144 -4.20 -7.87 1.35
C TYR A 144 -5.21 -7.55 0.24
N GLU A 145 -6.50 -7.55 0.53
CA GLU A 145 -7.55 -7.29 -0.46
C GLU A 145 -7.55 -5.83 -0.92
N ASP A 146 -7.29 -4.91 0.00
CA ASP A 146 -7.48 -3.50 -0.26
C ASP A 146 -6.19 -2.72 -0.53
N GLN A 147 -5.02 -3.26 -0.17
CA GLN A 147 -3.71 -2.67 -0.43
C GLN A 147 -3.58 -1.18 -0.04
N PRO A 148 -3.92 -0.78 1.20
CA PRO A 148 -3.85 0.61 1.65
C PRO A 148 -2.42 1.16 1.81
N PHE A 149 -1.48 0.24 1.92
CA PHE A 149 -0.06 0.53 1.86
C PHE A 149 0.66 -0.68 1.32
N ALA A 150 1.86 -0.46 0.81
CA ALA A 150 2.74 -1.51 0.38
C ALA A 150 4.09 -1.35 1.09
N PRO A 151 4.44 -2.24 2.03
CA PRO A 151 5.79 -2.32 2.56
C PRO A 151 6.68 -2.85 1.46
N ILE A 152 7.90 -2.33 1.44
CA ILE A 152 8.76 -2.47 0.30
C ILE A 152 10.06 -3.17 0.68
N CYS A 153 10.77 -2.62 1.66
CA CYS A 153 11.99 -3.20 2.18
C CYS A 153 12.31 -2.66 3.57
N TYR A 154 13.30 -3.27 4.22
CA TYR A 154 13.94 -2.74 5.41
C TYR A 154 15.26 -2.05 5.04
N GLU A 155 15.57 -0.98 5.73
CA GLU A 155 16.81 -0.19 5.61
C GLU A 155 17.43 -0.06 7.00
N LEU A 156 18.68 -0.48 7.16
CA LEU A 156 19.48 -0.13 8.33
C LEU A 156 20.16 1.19 8.05
N ARG A 157 19.93 2.17 8.91
CA ARG A 157 20.58 3.47 8.80
C ARG A 157 21.85 3.52 9.64
N ASP A 158 22.67 4.55 9.38
CA ASP A 158 23.94 4.79 10.08
C ASP A 158 23.78 4.94 11.61
N ASP A 159 22.58 5.25 12.09
CA ASP A 159 22.23 5.33 13.51
C ASP A 159 22.00 3.95 14.17
N GLY A 160 22.12 2.86 13.40
CA GLY A 160 21.90 1.49 13.86
C GLY A 160 20.42 1.09 13.95
N GLN A 161 19.50 1.93 13.50
CA GLN A 161 18.06 1.66 13.54
C GLN A 161 17.56 1.10 12.20
N ILE A 162 16.58 0.21 12.28
CA ILE A 162 15.91 -0.39 11.11
C ILE A 162 14.67 0.44 10.79
N TYR A 163 14.53 0.78 9.51
CA TYR A 163 13.38 1.49 8.97
C TYR A 163 12.68 0.61 7.95
N THR A 164 11.35 0.69 7.87
CA THR A 164 10.58 0.08 6.80
C THR A 164 10.23 1.19 5.81
N ARG A 165 10.49 0.91 4.54
CA ARG A 165 10.04 1.73 3.43
C ARG A 165 8.62 1.31 3.05
N TYR A 166 7.75 2.29 2.87
CA TYR A 166 6.35 2.11 2.50
C TYR A 166 5.98 3.02 1.33
N LEU A 167 5.07 2.55 0.49
CA LEU A 167 4.17 3.42 -0.26
C LEU A 167 2.85 3.44 0.49
N PHE A 168 2.48 4.58 1.06
CA PHE A 168 1.15 4.80 1.60
C PHE A 168 0.21 5.27 0.50
N ILE A 169 -1.00 4.74 0.49
CA ILE A 169 -2.03 5.12 -0.47
C ILE A 169 -3.18 5.77 0.29
N ASN A 170 -3.52 7.00 -0.09
CA ASN A 170 -4.73 7.65 0.41
C ASN A 170 -5.94 7.00 -0.24
N CYS A 171 -6.76 6.35 0.57
CA CYS A 171 -7.87 5.55 0.11
C CYS A 171 -9.22 6.26 0.18
N ASP A 172 -9.23 7.60 0.30
CA ASP A 172 -10.46 8.40 0.26
C ASP A 172 -11.32 7.97 -0.95
N GLU A 173 -12.57 7.57 -0.66
CA GLU A 173 -13.53 7.10 -1.66
C GLU A 173 -13.82 8.15 -2.73
N ALA A 174 -13.70 9.44 -2.39
CA ALA A 174 -13.86 10.54 -3.34
C ALA A 174 -12.60 10.78 -4.21
N GLY A 175 -11.47 10.21 -3.81
CA GLY A 175 -10.17 10.37 -4.45
C GLY A 175 -9.93 9.42 -5.61
N PRO A 176 -8.82 9.63 -6.35
CA PRO A 176 -8.45 8.80 -7.49
C PRO A 176 -8.14 7.34 -7.13
N LEU A 177 -7.84 7.08 -5.85
CA LEU A 177 -7.43 5.79 -5.30
C LEU A 177 -8.49 5.14 -4.40
N GLY A 178 -9.74 5.64 -4.41
CA GLY A 178 -10.86 5.01 -3.71
C GLY A 178 -11.21 3.60 -4.23
N ASP A 179 -10.89 3.29 -5.50
CA ASP A 179 -11.11 1.95 -6.08
C ASP A 179 -9.95 0.99 -5.75
N ALA A 180 -10.25 -0.06 -4.98
CA ALA A 180 -9.30 -1.12 -4.60
C ALA A 180 -8.61 -1.76 -5.81
N THR A 181 -9.27 -1.83 -6.98
CA THR A 181 -8.66 -2.35 -8.22
C THR A 181 -7.40 -1.57 -8.59
N ILE A 182 -7.43 -0.23 -8.48
CA ILE A 182 -6.27 0.60 -8.83
C ILE A 182 -5.16 0.36 -7.80
N ARG A 183 -5.50 0.30 -6.50
CA ARG A 183 -4.53 0.05 -5.42
C ARG A 183 -3.84 -1.31 -5.57
N VAL A 184 -4.61 -2.36 -5.80
CA VAL A 184 -4.08 -3.71 -6.07
C VAL A 184 -3.19 -3.72 -7.32
N ALA A 185 -3.57 -3.00 -8.38
CA ALA A 185 -2.71 -2.88 -9.56
C ALA A 185 -1.39 -2.16 -9.26
N LEU A 186 -1.42 -1.05 -8.49
CA LEU A 186 -0.22 -0.33 -8.07
C LEU A 186 0.72 -1.20 -7.23
N SER A 187 0.19 -2.05 -6.35
CA SER A 187 1.01 -2.99 -5.56
C SER A 187 1.80 -3.99 -6.41
N TYR A 188 1.31 -4.36 -7.60
CA TYR A 188 2.05 -5.17 -8.56
C TYR A 188 3.13 -4.40 -9.33
N LEU A 189 3.15 -3.06 -9.27
CA LEU A 189 4.16 -2.23 -9.94
C LEU A 189 5.33 -1.88 -9.02
N ILE A 190 5.26 -2.26 -7.74
CA ILE A 190 6.32 -2.02 -6.77
C ILE A 190 7.41 -3.08 -6.96
N ASP A 191 8.55 -2.66 -7.49
CA ASP A 191 9.72 -3.52 -7.64
C ASP A 191 10.47 -3.66 -6.31
N ARG A 192 9.99 -4.55 -5.45
CA ARG A 192 10.62 -4.83 -4.15
C ARG A 192 12.08 -5.28 -4.30
N VAL A 193 12.44 -5.96 -5.38
CA VAL A 193 13.83 -6.37 -5.63
C VAL A 193 14.71 -5.15 -5.83
N LEU A 194 14.29 -4.20 -6.67
CA LEU A 194 15.02 -2.94 -6.87
C LEU A 194 15.19 -2.16 -5.56
N TYR A 195 14.15 -2.09 -4.73
CA TYR A 195 14.24 -1.44 -3.43
C TYR A 195 15.27 -2.11 -2.52
N ILE A 196 15.32 -3.44 -2.50
CA ILE A 196 16.32 -4.18 -1.72
C ILE A 196 17.72 -3.98 -2.31
N GLU A 197 17.87 -3.93 -3.63
CA GLU A 197 19.17 -3.64 -4.27
C GLU A 197 19.72 -2.26 -3.87
N LEU A 198 18.84 -1.28 -3.67
CA LEU A 198 19.23 0.11 -3.43
C LEU A 198 19.31 0.47 -1.95
N TYR A 199 18.42 -0.06 -1.11
CA TYR A 199 18.34 0.26 0.32
C TYR A 199 18.60 -0.94 1.23
N GLY A 200 18.49 -2.16 0.69
CA GLY A 200 18.60 -3.36 1.49
C GLY A 200 20.02 -3.57 1.99
N ASP A 201 20.16 -3.71 3.29
CA ASP A 201 21.38 -4.25 3.89
C ASP A 201 21.10 -5.70 4.33
N TYR A 202 21.65 -6.64 3.56
CA TYR A 202 21.54 -8.07 3.81
C TYR A 202 22.24 -8.54 5.09
N SER A 203 23.03 -7.67 5.74
CA SER A 203 23.67 -7.98 7.03
C SER A 203 22.71 -7.90 8.22
N ILE A 204 21.53 -7.31 8.05
CA ILE A 204 20.57 -7.03 9.12
C ILE A 204 19.99 -8.30 9.74
N GLY A 205 20.01 -9.46 9.06
CA GLY A 205 19.49 -10.72 9.61
C GLY A 205 17.98 -10.73 9.90
N TYR A 206 17.27 -9.64 9.61
CA TYR A 206 15.82 -9.60 9.61
C TYR A 206 15.29 -10.10 8.26
N PRO A 207 14.22 -10.91 8.25
CA PRO A 207 13.57 -11.34 7.02
C PRO A 207 13.09 -10.12 6.23
N ILE A 208 13.53 -10.03 4.98
CA ILE A 208 13.08 -9.00 4.06
C ILE A 208 11.73 -9.43 3.51
N ALA A 209 10.71 -8.57 3.62
CA ALA A 209 9.41 -8.79 3.00
C ALA A 209 9.55 -8.65 1.47
N ILE A 210 9.74 -9.77 0.76
CA ILE A 210 9.93 -9.76 -0.70
C ILE A 210 8.58 -9.94 -1.39
N ASP A 211 7.77 -10.87 -0.86
CA ASP A 211 6.56 -11.34 -1.55
C ASP A 211 5.28 -11.01 -0.76
N HIS A 212 5.37 -10.82 0.56
CA HIS A 212 4.24 -10.59 1.47
C HIS A 212 4.43 -9.44 2.46
N LEU A 213 3.33 -8.77 2.80
CA LEU A 213 3.24 -7.64 3.74
C LEU A 213 3.81 -7.96 5.13
N PHE A 214 3.55 -9.18 5.62
CA PHE A 214 3.96 -9.63 6.94
C PHE A 214 4.87 -10.86 6.90
N GLU A 215 5.59 -11.13 5.80
CA GLU A 215 6.47 -12.30 5.65
C GLU A 215 7.51 -12.47 6.79
N TRP A 216 7.83 -11.37 7.46
CA TRP A 216 8.72 -11.30 8.61
C TRP A 216 8.09 -11.78 9.92
N SER A 217 6.75 -11.80 10.01
CA SER A 217 6.02 -12.28 11.16
C SER A 217 6.00 -13.79 11.19
N GLN A 218 6.28 -14.38 12.35
CA GLN A 218 6.03 -15.81 12.57
C GLN A 218 4.54 -16.19 12.54
N TYR A 219 3.65 -15.20 12.55
CA TYR A 219 2.20 -15.37 12.53
C TYR A 219 1.58 -15.10 11.15
N HIS A 220 2.38 -14.82 10.12
CA HIS A 220 1.90 -14.54 8.77
C HIS A 220 1.03 -15.67 8.19
N ASP A 221 -0.09 -15.32 7.54
CA ASP A 221 -0.89 -16.27 6.77
C ASP A 221 -0.22 -16.61 5.43
N THR A 222 0.55 -17.71 5.45
CA THR A 222 1.21 -18.28 4.26
C THR A 222 0.26 -18.77 3.16
N SER A 223 -1.06 -18.78 3.39
CA SER A 223 -2.05 -19.13 2.37
C SER A 223 -2.33 -17.99 1.40
N LEU A 224 -2.01 -16.75 1.78
CA LEU A 224 -2.19 -15.59 0.92
C LEU A 224 -1.25 -15.67 -0.30
N PRO A 225 -1.66 -15.18 -1.49
CA PRO A 225 -0.81 -15.17 -2.67
C PRO A 225 0.28 -14.07 -2.65
N ALA A 226 1.48 -14.40 -3.11
CA ALA A 226 2.57 -13.42 -3.24
C ALA A 226 2.24 -12.27 -4.21
N ILE A 227 2.62 -11.05 -3.83
CA ILE A 227 2.48 -9.82 -4.64
C ILE A 227 3.81 -9.47 -5.30
N LYS A 228 4.15 -10.23 -6.34
CA LYS A 228 5.38 -10.01 -7.13
C LYS A 228 5.20 -8.90 -8.16
N HIS A 229 6.26 -8.13 -8.37
CA HIS A 229 6.33 -7.15 -9.45
C HIS A 229 5.92 -7.78 -10.79
N SER A 230 4.93 -7.19 -11.45
CA SER A 230 4.41 -7.63 -12.73
C SER A 230 3.51 -6.59 -13.38
N ILE A 231 4.03 -5.90 -14.39
CA ILE A 231 3.26 -5.00 -15.28
C ILE A 231 2.06 -5.74 -15.89
N GLY A 232 2.24 -7.00 -16.31
CA GLY A 232 1.17 -7.81 -16.90
C GLY A 232 0.03 -8.11 -15.91
N LYS A 233 0.34 -8.40 -14.64
CA LYS A 233 -0.70 -8.57 -13.61
C LYS A 233 -1.39 -7.25 -13.30
N ALA A 234 -0.66 -6.16 -13.14
CA ALA A 234 -1.23 -4.83 -12.93
C ALA A 234 -2.21 -4.45 -14.05
N ALA A 235 -1.79 -4.56 -15.30
CA ALA A 235 -2.64 -4.30 -16.47
C ALA A 235 -3.87 -5.23 -16.52
N SER A 236 -3.71 -6.51 -16.18
CA SER A 236 -4.84 -7.46 -16.13
C SER A 236 -5.82 -7.13 -15.00
N THR A 237 -5.34 -6.73 -13.83
CA THR A 237 -6.17 -6.28 -12.70
C THR A 237 -6.99 -5.05 -13.09
N LEU A 238 -6.36 -4.04 -13.67
CA LEU A 238 -7.02 -2.84 -14.19
C LEU A 238 -8.08 -3.20 -15.25
N ALA A 239 -7.75 -4.06 -16.21
CA ALA A 239 -8.69 -4.49 -17.24
C ALA A 239 -9.92 -5.20 -16.66
N LYS A 240 -9.75 -6.03 -15.61
CA LYS A 240 -10.86 -6.70 -14.92
C LYS A 240 -11.77 -5.70 -14.19
N GLY A 241 -11.22 -4.60 -13.67
CA GLY A 241 -12.00 -3.52 -13.06
C GLY A 241 -12.61 -2.53 -14.05
N GLY A 242 -12.40 -2.73 -15.36
CA GLY A 242 -12.98 -1.93 -16.44
C GLY A 242 -12.12 -0.77 -16.95
N TYR A 243 -10.87 -0.66 -16.50
CA TYR A 243 -9.92 0.35 -16.99
C TYR A 243 -9.28 -0.10 -18.30
N LEU A 244 -9.16 0.81 -19.27
CA LEU A 244 -8.46 0.50 -20.52
C LEU A 244 -6.96 0.79 -20.37
N PRO A 245 -6.09 -0.06 -20.93
CA PRO A 245 -4.67 0.28 -21.03
C PRO A 245 -4.49 1.57 -21.83
N ALA A 246 -3.44 2.34 -21.53
CA ALA A 246 -3.10 3.50 -22.35
C ALA A 246 -2.99 3.08 -23.81
N LYS A 247 -3.56 3.90 -24.71
CA LYS A 247 -3.26 3.80 -26.13
C LYS A 247 -1.80 4.19 -26.31
N VAL A 248 -0.92 3.19 -26.34
CA VAL A 248 0.49 3.35 -26.74
C VAL A 248 0.53 3.65 -28.23
#